data_AF-A0A1H2H0U4-F1
#
_entry.id   AF-A0A1H2H0U4-F1
#
_cell.length_a   1.000
_cell.length_b   1.000
_cell.length_c   1.000
_cell.angle_alpha   90.00
_cell.angle_beta   90.00
_cell.angle_gamma   90.00
#
_symmetry.space_group_name_H-M   'P 1'
#
loop_
_entity.id
_entity.type
_entity.pdbx_description
1 polymer ?
#
loop_
_entity_poly.entity_id
_entity_poly.type
_entity_poly.pdbx_seq_one_letter_code
_entity_poly.pdbx_strand_id
1 'polypeptide(L)'
;MIKIKRGLDLPVTGVPAQRIEAGRPVRSVAVVGFDYPGMKPTMQVQVGDRVKLGQPLFSDKKTPGVVFTAPAAGVISAIHRGDKRVLQSVVIDIQGDEQETFASYPVGQLDSLEGAKVRENLQAAGLWTALRTRPFSKVPAVDATPSSIFVTAIDTHPLAADPAVIIAEQAADFENGLKVLARLAKVFLCKAEGVSLPGEGVAGVRAESFAGPHPAGLAGTHIHFLDPVNATKSVWTIGYQDVIAVGKLFTTGQLWTERVVALAGPVVDAPRLVRTRLGANLEELTAGELKAGSNRVISGSVFGGRTARGPLAFLGRYHQQVSCLREGSDREMMHYLRAGVNKHSVLNIFVSKLAAGRLFDFTTTTNGSPRAMVPVGNYEAVMPLDILPTQLLRYLIVGDTEMAQKLGCLELDEEDLALCTYVCAGKYEYGPILRDNLARIEKEG
;
A
#
# COMPACT_ATOMS: atom_id res chain seq x y z
N MET A 1 -1.74 15.17 -18.78
CA MET A 1 -2.51 13.91 -18.84
C MET A 1 -1.61 12.84 -19.44
N ILE A 2 -1.33 11.80 -18.67
CA ILE A 2 -0.42 10.70 -19.02
C ILE A 2 -1.26 9.43 -19.16
N LYS A 3 -1.24 8.84 -20.37
CA LYS A 3 -2.03 7.64 -20.67
C LYS A 3 -1.14 6.41 -20.72
N ILE A 4 -1.38 5.49 -19.78
CA ILE A 4 -0.74 4.19 -19.69
C ILE A 4 -1.41 3.24 -20.68
N LYS A 5 -0.60 2.59 -21.52
CA LYS A 5 -1.08 1.67 -22.58
C LYS A 5 -0.77 0.20 -22.28
N ARG A 6 0.28 -0.05 -21.50
CA ARG A 6 0.74 -1.39 -21.10
C ARG A 6 0.32 -1.63 -19.67
N GLY A 7 -0.24 -2.79 -19.40
CA GLY A 7 -0.85 -3.10 -18.12
C GLY A 7 -1.97 -4.13 -18.25
N LEU A 8 -2.64 -4.41 -17.14
CA LEU A 8 -3.72 -5.41 -17.10
C LEU A 8 -4.72 -5.05 -16.00
N ASP A 9 -5.98 -4.92 -16.37
CA ASP A 9 -7.09 -4.90 -15.41
C ASP A 9 -7.56 -6.34 -15.18
N LEU A 10 -7.48 -6.80 -13.92
CA LEU A 10 -7.87 -8.16 -13.57
C LEU A 10 -9.40 -8.31 -13.68
N PRO A 11 -9.93 -9.22 -14.50
CA PRO A 11 -11.37 -9.42 -14.64
C PRO A 11 -11.93 -10.23 -13.46
N VAL A 12 -11.89 -9.68 -12.26
CA VAL A 12 -12.30 -10.35 -11.00
C VAL A 12 -13.71 -9.95 -10.59
N THR A 13 -14.48 -10.89 -10.05
CA THR A 13 -15.80 -10.65 -9.46
C THR A 13 -15.69 -10.05 -8.04
N GLY A 14 -16.81 -9.56 -7.50
CA GLY A 14 -16.86 -9.01 -6.15
C GLY A 14 -16.28 -7.60 -6.04
N VAL A 15 -16.34 -6.82 -7.13
CA VAL A 15 -16.05 -5.38 -7.14
C VAL A 15 -16.93 -4.67 -6.11
N PRO A 16 -16.36 -3.82 -5.24
CA PRO A 16 -17.13 -3.15 -4.20
C PRO A 16 -18.06 -2.09 -4.79
N ALA A 17 -19.26 -1.97 -4.21
CA ALA A 17 -20.05 -0.76 -4.37
C ALA A 17 -19.27 0.42 -3.79
N GLN A 18 -19.12 1.50 -4.56
CA GLN A 18 -18.42 2.72 -4.15
C GLN A 18 -19.30 3.58 -3.22
N ARG A 19 -19.79 2.96 -2.14
CA ARG A 19 -20.60 3.56 -1.08
C ARG A 19 -19.96 3.26 0.26
N ILE A 20 -19.80 4.30 1.07
CA ILE A 20 -19.17 4.20 2.39
C ILE A 20 -20.22 3.83 3.43
N GLU A 21 -19.99 2.71 4.10
CA GLU A 21 -20.82 2.19 5.19
C GLU A 21 -19.98 1.99 6.46
N ALA A 22 -20.65 1.79 7.59
CA ALA A 22 -19.95 1.39 8.81
C ALA A 22 -19.43 -0.05 8.65
N GLY A 23 -18.14 -0.26 8.95
CA GLY A 23 -17.59 -1.60 9.10
C GLY A 23 -18.01 -2.25 10.41
N ARG A 24 -17.78 -3.56 10.55
CA ARG A 24 -17.95 -4.23 11.84
C ARG A 24 -16.97 -3.62 12.87
N PRO A 25 -17.38 -3.45 14.13
CA PRO A 25 -16.49 -2.92 15.15
C PRO A 25 -15.34 -3.89 15.41
N VAL A 26 -14.13 -3.36 15.45
CA VAL A 26 -12.93 -4.10 15.83
C VAL A 26 -12.58 -3.78 17.28
N ARG A 27 -12.10 -4.78 18.01
CA ARG A 27 -11.72 -4.70 19.44
C ARG A 27 -10.22 -4.67 19.61
N SER A 28 -9.46 -5.08 18.60
CA SER A 28 -8.01 -5.02 18.59
C SER A 28 -7.47 -4.33 17.34
N VAL A 29 -6.35 -3.63 17.51
CA VAL A 29 -5.55 -3.06 16.43
C VAL A 29 -4.09 -3.47 16.59
N ALA A 30 -3.30 -3.39 15.53
CA ALA A 30 -1.86 -3.59 15.64
C ALA A 30 -1.03 -2.68 14.73
N VAL A 31 0.21 -2.43 15.17
CA VAL A 31 1.28 -1.94 14.29
C VAL A 31 2.09 -3.14 13.82
N VAL A 32 2.12 -3.38 12.51
CA VAL A 32 2.79 -4.54 11.90
C VAL A 32 4.21 -4.18 11.50
N GLY A 33 5.20 -4.94 11.99
CA GLY A 33 6.62 -4.65 11.75
C GLY A 33 7.05 -4.80 10.29
N PHE A 34 6.45 -5.76 9.57
CA PHE A 34 6.75 -6.01 8.15
C PHE A 34 6.28 -4.90 7.20
N ASP A 35 5.47 -3.95 7.67
CA ASP A 35 5.11 -2.78 6.86
C ASP A 35 6.31 -1.86 6.64
N TYR A 36 7.37 -1.96 7.45
CA TYR A 36 8.49 -1.01 7.43
C TYR A 36 9.80 -1.71 7.03
N PRO A 37 10.21 -1.66 5.74
CA PRO A 37 11.42 -2.34 5.28
C PRO A 37 12.67 -1.92 6.05
N GLY A 38 13.43 -2.90 6.55
CA GLY A 38 14.70 -2.66 7.25
C GLY A 38 14.59 -2.10 8.68
N MET A 39 13.37 -1.82 9.17
CA MET A 39 13.13 -1.29 10.51
C MET A 39 13.59 -2.27 11.60
N LYS A 40 14.26 -1.74 12.63
CA LYS A 40 14.68 -2.52 13.80
C LYS A 40 14.13 -1.88 15.07
N PRO A 41 13.15 -2.50 15.76
CA PRO A 41 12.42 -1.83 16.82
C PRO A 41 13.21 -1.80 18.12
N THR A 42 13.24 -0.63 18.75
CA THR A 42 13.56 -0.46 20.17
C THR A 42 12.24 -0.22 20.90
N MET A 43 11.77 -1.22 21.66
CA MET A 43 10.47 -1.17 22.34
C MET A 43 10.45 -0.12 23.45
N GLN A 44 9.35 0.61 23.55
CA GLN A 44 9.07 1.56 24.63
C GLN A 44 7.88 1.10 25.50
N VAL A 45 7.27 -0.02 25.13
CA VAL A 45 6.14 -0.64 25.84
C VAL A 45 6.39 -2.15 25.98
N GLN A 46 5.67 -2.76 26.92
CA GLN A 46 5.60 -4.19 27.16
C GLN A 46 4.14 -4.67 27.25
N VAL A 47 3.93 -5.99 27.20
CA VAL A 47 2.61 -6.58 27.34
C VAL A 47 2.02 -6.23 28.71
N GLY A 48 0.77 -5.78 28.74
CA GLY A 48 0.07 -5.30 29.93
C GLY A 48 0.07 -3.79 30.13
N ASP A 49 0.93 -3.04 29.42
CA ASP A 49 0.96 -1.58 29.52
C ASP A 49 -0.32 -0.96 28.95
N ARG A 50 -0.81 0.10 29.61
CA ARG A 50 -1.84 0.99 29.06
C ARG A 50 -1.19 2.03 28.17
N VAL A 51 -1.77 2.25 26.99
CA VAL A 51 -1.30 3.22 26.01
C VAL A 51 -2.42 4.15 25.57
N LYS A 52 -2.08 5.40 25.31
CA LYS A 52 -2.97 6.38 24.68
C LYS A 52 -2.85 6.34 23.17
N LEU A 53 -3.89 6.78 22.45
CA LEU A 53 -3.78 7.05 21.02
C LEU A 53 -2.65 8.06 20.77
N GLY A 54 -1.71 7.71 19.88
CA GLY A 54 -0.55 8.55 19.58
C GLY A 54 0.66 8.36 20.49
N GLN A 55 0.56 7.54 21.54
CA GLN A 55 1.71 7.24 22.39
C GLN A 55 2.75 6.39 21.62
N PRO A 56 4.05 6.70 21.71
CA PRO A 56 5.11 5.87 21.12
C PRO A 56 5.10 4.43 21.65
N LEU A 57 5.11 3.45 20.74
CA LEU A 57 5.23 2.02 21.03
C LEU A 57 6.68 1.54 20.92
N PHE A 58 7.36 2.00 19.88
CA PHE A 58 8.76 1.69 19.60
C PHE A 58 9.36 2.73 18.66
N SER A 59 10.69 2.74 18.57
CA SER A 59 11.45 3.57 17.61
C SER A 59 12.32 2.69 16.70
N ASP A 60 12.73 3.24 15.55
CA ASP A 60 13.66 2.54 14.66
C ASP A 60 15.13 2.77 15.09
N LYS A 61 15.84 1.70 15.42
CA LYS A 61 17.28 1.74 15.70
C LYS A 61 18.11 2.10 14.47
N LYS A 62 17.61 1.82 13.26
CA LYS A 62 18.30 2.10 11.99
C LYS A 62 18.08 3.52 11.50
N THR A 63 16.99 4.16 11.91
CA THR A 63 16.64 5.53 11.53
C THR A 63 16.29 6.33 12.80
N PRO A 64 17.31 6.79 13.55
CA PRO A 64 17.09 7.50 14.81
C PRO A 64 16.13 8.68 14.67
N GLY A 65 15.25 8.85 15.65
CA GLY A 65 14.21 9.88 15.66
C GLY A 65 12.86 9.44 15.09
N VAL A 66 12.82 8.39 14.26
CA VAL A 66 11.54 7.83 13.79
C VAL A 66 10.87 7.02 14.91
N VAL A 67 9.64 7.38 15.23
CA VAL A 67 8.79 6.71 16.23
C VAL A 67 7.53 6.13 15.58
N PHE A 68 7.05 5.03 16.15
CA PHE A 68 5.83 4.34 15.73
C PHE A 68 4.85 4.41 16.89
N THR A 69 3.70 5.03 16.67
CA THR A 69 2.74 5.38 17.72
C THR A 69 1.53 4.45 17.71
N ALA A 70 0.83 4.39 18.85
CA ALA A 70 -0.35 3.57 19.04
C ALA A 70 -1.52 4.10 18.18
N PRO A 71 -2.16 3.27 17.33
CA PRO A 71 -3.32 3.68 16.53
C PRO A 71 -4.64 3.70 17.32
N ALA A 72 -4.61 3.34 18.60
CA ALA A 72 -5.75 3.37 19.52
C ALA A 72 -5.29 3.50 20.98
N ALA A 73 -6.15 4.06 21.83
CA ALA A 73 -6.05 3.91 23.28
C ALA A 73 -6.39 2.47 23.68
N GLY A 74 -5.70 1.93 24.67
CA GLY A 74 -5.96 0.56 25.12
C GLY A 74 -4.86 -0.07 25.95
N VAL A 75 -4.81 -1.40 25.91
CA VAL A 75 -3.82 -2.22 26.61
C VAL A 75 -3.01 -3.02 25.59
N ILE A 76 -1.69 -3.06 25.74
CA ILE A 76 -0.83 -3.91 24.92
C ILE A 76 -1.11 -5.38 25.25
N SER A 77 -1.84 -6.08 24.39
CA SER A 77 -2.24 -7.47 24.61
C SER A 77 -1.20 -8.47 24.12
N ALA A 78 -0.43 -8.12 23.08
CA ALA A 78 0.65 -8.97 22.59
C ALA A 78 1.77 -8.20 21.89
N ILE A 79 3.00 -8.71 21.98
CA ILE A 79 4.13 -8.31 21.15
C ILE A 79 4.67 -9.57 20.47
N HIS A 80 4.28 -9.78 19.23
CA HIS A 80 4.64 -10.99 18.48
C HIS A 80 6.02 -10.85 17.83
N ARG A 81 6.84 -11.88 18.00
CA ARG A 81 8.16 -11.98 17.39
C ARG A 81 8.30 -13.29 16.64
N GLY A 82 8.82 -13.21 15.42
CA GLY A 82 9.16 -14.37 14.60
C GLY A 82 10.62 -14.77 14.76
N ASP A 83 11.12 -15.51 13.76
CA ASP A 83 12.50 -15.96 13.70
C ASP A 83 13.49 -14.81 13.87
N LYS A 84 14.61 -15.10 14.56
CA LYS A 84 15.64 -14.10 14.92
C LYS A 84 15.07 -12.86 15.64
N ARG A 85 13.94 -13.03 16.35
CA ARG A 85 13.24 -11.99 17.14
C ARG A 85 12.72 -10.81 16.31
N VAL A 86 12.52 -10.99 14.99
CA VAL A 86 11.89 -9.99 14.12
C VAL A 86 10.51 -9.65 14.65
N LEU A 87 10.21 -8.37 14.82
CA LEU A 87 8.88 -7.92 15.26
C LEU A 87 7.86 -8.21 14.15
N GLN A 88 6.83 -8.98 14.49
CA GLN A 88 5.71 -9.24 13.60
C GLN A 88 4.64 -8.17 13.83
N SER A 89 4.21 -7.99 15.08
CA SER A 89 3.19 -7.00 15.43
C SER A 89 3.20 -6.63 16.91
N VAL A 90 2.72 -5.42 17.20
CA VAL A 90 2.36 -4.95 18.54
C VAL A 90 0.85 -4.78 18.55
N VAL A 91 0.15 -5.60 19.33
CA VAL A 91 -1.32 -5.66 19.39
C VAL A 91 -1.82 -4.86 20.59
N ILE A 92 -2.86 -4.07 20.37
CA ILE A 92 -3.53 -3.23 21.35
C ILE A 92 -5.00 -3.64 21.39
N ASP A 93 -5.48 -4.05 22.56
CA ASP A 93 -6.90 -4.21 22.82
C ASP A 93 -7.48 -2.83 23.12
N ILE A 94 -8.43 -2.40 22.30
CA ILE A 94 -8.98 -1.04 22.32
C ILE A 94 -9.79 -0.86 23.60
N GLN A 95 -9.39 0.10 24.43
CA GLN A 95 -10.08 0.48 25.66
C GLN A 95 -9.92 1.97 25.92
N GLY A 96 -11.04 2.65 26.19
CA GLY A 96 -11.05 4.10 26.39
C GLY A 96 -10.80 4.91 25.12
N ASP A 97 -10.63 6.20 25.30
CA ASP A 97 -10.49 7.22 24.24
C ASP A 97 -9.37 8.23 24.55
N GLU A 98 -8.51 7.95 25.53
CA GLU A 98 -7.37 8.79 25.86
C GLU A 98 -6.42 8.95 24.66
N GLN A 99 -6.01 10.17 24.40
CA GLN A 99 -5.14 10.49 23.27
C GLN A 99 -4.08 11.52 23.64
N GLU A 100 -2.91 11.40 23.02
CA GLU A 100 -1.90 12.45 23.00
C GLU A 100 -2.39 13.61 22.14
N THR A 101 -2.03 14.83 22.54
CA THR A 101 -2.34 16.05 21.81
C THR A 101 -1.07 16.66 21.26
N PHE A 102 -1.17 17.18 20.04
CA PHE A 102 -0.07 17.71 19.26
C PHE A 102 -0.30 19.18 18.91
N ALA A 103 0.69 19.82 18.28
CA ALA A 103 0.55 21.20 17.86
C ALA A 103 -0.56 21.32 16.80
N SER A 104 -1.42 22.32 16.96
CA SER A 104 -2.48 22.67 16.02
C SER A 104 -2.39 24.14 15.62
N TYR A 105 -2.90 24.44 14.44
CA TYR A 105 -2.77 25.74 13.80
C TYR A 105 -4.09 26.12 13.13
N PRO A 106 -4.47 27.41 13.15
CA PRO A 106 -5.58 27.90 12.34
C PRO A 106 -5.33 27.63 10.85
N VAL A 107 -6.39 27.30 10.10
CA VAL A 107 -6.31 26.96 8.67
C VAL A 107 -5.55 28.03 7.85
N GLY A 108 -5.79 29.32 8.13
CA GLY A 108 -5.14 30.42 7.43
C GLY A 108 -3.62 30.55 7.67
N GLN A 109 -3.05 29.81 8.62
CA GLN A 109 -1.62 29.81 8.91
C GLN A 109 -0.86 28.67 8.22
N LEU A 110 -1.56 27.63 7.75
CA LEU A 110 -0.95 26.41 7.21
C LEU A 110 0.00 26.69 6.04
N ASP A 111 -0.38 27.61 5.14
CA ASP A 111 0.40 28.00 3.97
C ASP A 111 1.72 28.70 4.32
N SER A 112 1.85 29.21 5.55
CA SER A 112 2.99 29.98 6.04
C SER A 112 3.85 29.23 7.05
N LEU A 113 3.49 27.99 7.40
CA LEU A 113 4.22 27.21 8.41
C LEU A 113 5.68 26.98 7.99
N GLU A 114 6.57 27.05 8.96
CA GLU A 114 7.96 26.66 8.78
C GLU A 114 8.05 25.13 8.58
N GLY A 115 8.80 24.69 7.57
CA GLY A 115 8.96 23.26 7.29
C GLY A 115 9.52 22.46 8.47
N ALA A 116 10.32 23.09 9.35
CA ALA A 116 10.82 22.49 10.58
C ALA A 116 9.68 22.12 11.55
N LYS A 117 8.70 23.01 11.76
CA LYS A 117 7.53 22.75 12.60
C LYS A 117 6.67 21.64 12.03
N VAL A 118 6.53 21.59 10.70
CA VAL A 118 5.81 20.51 10.02
C VAL A 118 6.48 19.16 10.30
N ARG A 119 7.81 19.09 10.16
CA ARG A 119 8.59 17.87 10.45
C ARG A 119 8.45 17.43 11.89
N GLU A 120 8.69 18.34 12.83
CA GLU A 120 8.61 18.08 14.27
C GLU A 120 7.25 17.48 14.65
N ASN A 121 6.16 18.12 14.21
CA ASN A 121 4.81 17.69 14.55
C ASN A 121 4.45 16.31 13.95
N LEU A 122 4.82 16.07 12.68
CA LEU A 122 4.60 14.77 12.03
C LEU A 122 5.41 13.65 12.70
N GLN A 123 6.65 13.94 13.11
CA GLN A 123 7.54 12.99 13.78
C GLN A 123 7.02 12.68 15.19
N ALA A 124 6.70 13.69 15.98
CA ALA A 124 6.14 13.52 17.32
C ALA A 124 4.85 12.69 17.31
N ALA A 125 3.97 12.92 16.33
CA ALA A 125 2.72 12.19 16.19
C ALA A 125 2.89 10.76 15.63
N GLY A 126 4.08 10.38 15.15
CA GLY A 126 4.31 9.13 14.42
C GLY A 126 3.69 9.09 13.02
N LEU A 127 3.04 10.16 12.57
CA LEU A 127 2.43 10.28 11.25
C LEU A 127 3.50 10.42 10.14
N TRP A 128 4.75 10.74 10.50
CA TRP A 128 5.91 10.68 9.62
C TRP A 128 6.06 9.33 8.90
N THR A 129 5.61 8.25 9.54
CA THR A 129 5.61 6.89 8.99
C THR A 129 4.64 6.69 7.82
N ALA A 130 3.76 7.66 7.52
CA ALA A 130 2.95 7.67 6.31
C ALA A 130 3.79 7.90 5.04
N LEU A 131 4.92 8.58 5.18
CA LEU A 131 5.83 8.89 4.08
C LEU A 131 6.71 7.68 3.79
N ARG A 132 6.89 7.37 2.51
CA ARG A 132 7.87 6.38 2.05
C ARG A 132 8.79 6.97 1.00
N THR A 133 10.09 6.71 1.10
CA THR A 133 11.08 7.12 0.11
C THR A 133 10.96 6.29 -1.16
N ARG A 134 11.26 6.89 -2.31
CA ARG A 134 11.75 6.16 -3.48
C ARG A 134 13.13 6.73 -3.80
N PRO A 135 14.18 5.91 -3.94
CA PRO A 135 14.25 4.45 -3.81
C PRO A 135 13.98 3.88 -2.39
N PHE A 136 13.91 2.54 -2.30
CA PHE A 136 13.91 1.69 -1.08
C PHE A 136 12.63 1.61 -0.25
N SER A 137 11.66 2.52 -0.41
CA SER A 137 10.32 2.38 0.19
C SER A 137 10.34 2.34 1.72
N LYS A 138 11.28 3.07 2.31
CA LYS A 138 11.46 3.18 3.75
C LYS A 138 10.84 4.46 4.28
N VAL A 139 10.57 4.49 5.57
CA VAL A 139 10.26 5.75 6.26
C VAL A 139 11.49 6.67 6.12
N PRO A 140 11.32 7.93 5.66
CA PRO A 140 12.44 8.85 5.51
C PRO A 140 13.17 9.10 6.84
N ALA A 141 14.49 9.31 6.77
CA ALA A 141 15.21 9.87 7.91
C ALA A 141 14.62 11.24 8.30
N VAL A 142 14.69 11.57 9.59
CA VAL A 142 14.02 12.76 10.15
C VAL A 142 14.51 14.07 9.54
N ASP A 143 15.77 14.10 9.12
CA ASP A 143 16.48 15.22 8.50
C ASP A 143 16.52 15.14 6.96
N ALA A 144 16.08 14.03 6.37
CA ALA A 144 16.10 13.85 4.91
C ALA A 144 15.18 14.86 4.21
N THR A 145 15.58 15.30 3.02
CA THR A 145 14.79 16.20 2.17
C THR A 145 14.51 15.52 0.83
N PRO A 146 13.25 15.46 0.37
CA PRO A 146 12.93 14.90 -0.93
C PRO A 146 13.06 15.97 -2.03
N SER A 147 13.32 15.52 -3.26
CA SER A 147 13.15 16.34 -4.47
C SER A 147 11.68 16.75 -4.63
N SER A 148 10.76 15.81 -4.42
CA SER A 148 9.31 16.02 -4.52
C SER A 148 8.53 15.01 -3.69
N ILE A 149 7.27 15.31 -3.41
CA ILE A 149 6.32 14.43 -2.70
C ILE A 149 5.19 14.06 -3.65
N PHE A 150 4.93 12.77 -3.80
CA PHE A 150 3.85 12.22 -4.61
C PHE A 150 2.67 11.82 -3.73
N VAL A 151 1.53 12.45 -3.96
CA VAL A 151 0.25 12.09 -3.35
C VAL A 151 -0.50 11.19 -4.31
N THR A 152 -0.70 9.93 -3.94
CA THR A 152 -1.51 9.00 -4.74
C THR A 152 -2.98 9.18 -4.40
N ALA A 153 -3.73 9.83 -5.30
CA ALA A 153 -5.18 10.05 -5.23
C ALA A 153 -5.91 9.41 -6.42
N ILE A 154 -5.37 8.28 -6.86
CA ILE A 154 -5.92 7.35 -7.85
C ILE A 154 -5.51 5.95 -7.38
N ASP A 155 -6.39 4.96 -7.51
CA ASP A 155 -6.05 3.57 -7.29
C ASP A 155 -6.60 2.72 -8.43
N THR A 156 -5.72 1.97 -9.09
CA THR A 156 -6.07 1.09 -10.20
C THR A 156 -5.90 -0.38 -9.84
N HIS A 157 -5.62 -0.70 -8.57
CA HIS A 157 -5.67 -2.09 -8.15
C HIS A 157 -7.07 -2.66 -8.38
N PRO A 158 -7.17 -3.95 -8.73
CA PRO A 158 -8.45 -4.62 -8.77
C PRO A 158 -9.09 -4.57 -7.37
N LEU A 159 -10.40 -4.33 -7.35
CA LEU A 159 -11.22 -4.26 -6.14
C LEU A 159 -10.92 -3.06 -5.22
N ALA A 160 -10.20 -2.05 -5.70
CA ALA A 160 -9.87 -0.87 -4.92
C ALA A 160 -11.08 0.04 -4.64
N ALA A 161 -10.93 0.87 -3.61
CA ALA A 161 -11.80 2.01 -3.38
C ALA A 161 -11.46 3.13 -4.37
N ASP A 162 -12.48 3.85 -4.85
CA ASP A 162 -12.27 5.10 -5.58
C ASP A 162 -11.87 6.21 -4.60
N PRO A 163 -10.64 6.75 -4.68
CA PRO A 163 -10.20 7.81 -3.78
C PRO A 163 -11.08 9.05 -3.82
N ALA A 164 -11.70 9.38 -4.95
CA ALA A 164 -12.53 10.57 -5.09
C ALA A 164 -13.74 10.55 -4.13
N VAL A 165 -14.36 9.38 -3.93
CA VAL A 165 -15.49 9.20 -3.02
C VAL A 165 -15.11 9.48 -1.57
N ILE A 166 -13.91 9.04 -1.16
CA ILE A 166 -13.41 9.20 0.21
C ILE A 166 -12.92 10.62 0.46
N ILE A 167 -12.20 11.21 -0.51
CA ILE A 167 -11.72 12.59 -0.43
C ILE A 167 -12.90 13.57 -0.37
N ALA A 168 -14.01 13.29 -1.06
CA ALA A 168 -15.19 14.14 -1.04
C ALA A 168 -15.78 14.33 0.38
N GLU A 169 -15.79 13.29 1.22
CA GLU A 169 -16.27 13.41 2.62
C GLU A 169 -15.31 14.20 3.52
N GLN A 170 -14.05 14.38 3.11
CA GLN A 170 -12.97 15.00 3.90
C GLN A 170 -12.25 16.10 3.11
N ALA A 171 -12.98 16.82 2.25
CA ALA A 171 -12.40 17.72 1.26
C ALA A 171 -11.52 18.81 1.85
N ALA A 172 -11.99 19.47 2.92
CA ALA A 172 -11.24 20.51 3.61
C ALA A 172 -9.96 19.98 4.26
N ASP A 173 -10.03 18.81 4.91
CA ASP A 173 -8.89 18.18 5.56
C ASP A 173 -7.86 17.69 4.54
N PHE A 174 -8.30 17.17 3.39
CA PHE A 174 -7.39 16.82 2.30
C PHE A 174 -6.64 18.05 1.77
N GLU A 175 -7.34 19.16 1.51
CA GLU A 175 -6.71 20.42 1.08
C GLU A 175 -5.71 20.94 2.13
N ASN A 176 -6.08 20.91 3.41
CA ASN A 176 -5.19 21.31 4.51
C ASN A 176 -3.93 20.42 4.57
N GLY A 177 -4.08 19.12 4.37
CA GLY A 177 -2.95 18.20 4.29
C GLY A 177 -1.99 18.54 3.14
N LEU A 178 -2.52 18.91 1.97
CA LEU A 178 -1.71 19.35 0.83
C LEU A 178 -0.94 20.64 1.13
N LYS A 179 -1.58 21.63 1.76
CA LYS A 179 -0.93 22.87 2.20
C LYS A 179 0.25 22.59 3.13
N VAL A 180 0.06 21.69 4.09
CA VAL A 180 1.12 21.28 5.03
C VAL A 180 2.27 20.56 4.30
N LEU A 181 1.97 19.62 3.41
CA LEU A 181 3.00 18.89 2.65
C LEU A 181 3.80 19.80 1.71
N ALA A 182 3.16 20.81 1.11
CA ALA A 182 3.82 21.81 0.27
C ALA A 182 4.88 22.63 1.02
N ARG A 183 4.89 22.62 2.36
CA ARG A 183 5.94 23.23 3.19
C ARG A 183 7.22 22.40 3.26
N LEU A 184 7.17 21.12 2.88
CA LEU A 184 8.31 20.20 2.91
C LEU A 184 9.03 20.12 1.58
N ALA A 185 8.28 20.06 0.47
CA ALA A 185 8.79 20.05 -0.90
C ALA A 185 7.64 20.31 -1.88
N LYS A 186 7.97 20.39 -3.18
CA LYS A 186 6.98 20.40 -4.26
C LYS A 186 6.13 19.13 -4.21
N VAL A 187 4.81 19.28 -4.33
CA VAL A 187 3.86 18.16 -4.29
C VAL A 187 3.31 17.87 -5.68
N PHE A 188 3.32 16.60 -6.09
CA PHE A 188 2.58 16.10 -7.24
C PHE A 188 1.32 15.37 -6.75
N LEU A 189 0.14 15.94 -7.04
CA LEU A 189 -1.15 15.31 -6.77
C LEU A 189 -1.55 14.44 -7.96
N CYS A 190 -1.39 13.14 -7.83
CA CYS A 190 -1.66 12.19 -8.92
C CYS A 190 -3.10 11.72 -8.83
N LYS A 191 -3.91 12.00 -9.86
CA LYS A 191 -5.35 11.75 -9.90
C LYS A 191 -5.78 11.02 -11.16
N ALA A 192 -6.99 10.46 -11.14
CA ALA A 192 -7.59 9.88 -12.35
C ALA A 192 -7.96 10.96 -13.37
N GLU A 193 -7.97 10.58 -14.65
CA GLU A 193 -8.49 11.42 -15.72
C GLU A 193 -9.95 11.82 -15.47
N GLY A 194 -10.28 13.09 -15.73
CA GLY A 194 -11.65 13.61 -15.60
C GLY A 194 -12.12 13.85 -14.16
N VAL A 195 -11.35 13.46 -13.15
CA VAL A 195 -11.67 13.71 -11.74
C VAL A 195 -11.13 15.08 -11.32
N SER A 196 -11.93 15.85 -10.60
CA SER A 196 -11.49 17.07 -9.90
C SER A 196 -11.41 16.80 -8.41
N LEU A 197 -10.29 17.17 -7.78
CA LEU A 197 -10.02 16.98 -6.36
C LEU A 197 -9.85 18.34 -5.66
N PRO A 198 -10.18 18.43 -4.35
CA PRO A 198 -9.86 19.59 -3.55
C PRO A 198 -8.33 19.80 -3.46
N GLY A 199 -7.90 21.05 -3.37
CA GLY A 199 -6.50 21.42 -3.23
C GLY A 199 -5.65 21.41 -4.52
N GLU A 200 -6.24 21.18 -5.70
CA GLU A 200 -5.51 21.33 -6.99
C GLU A 200 -4.96 22.75 -7.23
N GLY A 201 -5.55 23.77 -6.60
CA GLY A 201 -5.11 25.17 -6.67
C GLY A 201 -4.16 25.61 -5.56
N VAL A 202 -3.74 24.71 -4.66
CA VAL A 202 -2.83 25.04 -3.55
C VAL A 202 -1.43 25.37 -4.10
N ALA A 203 -0.83 26.45 -3.62
CA ALA A 203 0.51 26.84 -4.01
C ALA A 203 1.53 25.74 -3.65
N GLY A 204 2.39 25.37 -4.62
CA GLY A 204 3.35 24.27 -4.44
C GLY A 204 2.81 22.87 -4.75
N VAL A 205 1.51 22.75 -5.07
CA VAL A 205 0.87 21.51 -5.54
C VAL A 205 0.70 21.57 -7.05
N ARG A 206 1.08 20.49 -7.74
CA ARG A 206 0.84 20.29 -9.17
C ARG A 206 0.00 19.04 -9.36
N ALA A 207 -1.23 19.21 -9.85
CA ALA A 207 -2.11 18.10 -10.18
C ALA A 207 -1.71 17.47 -11.52
N GLU A 208 -1.59 16.13 -11.55
CA GLU A 208 -1.27 15.35 -12.73
C GLU A 208 -2.26 14.21 -12.91
N SER A 209 -2.84 14.11 -14.10
CA SER A 209 -3.87 13.12 -14.40
C SER A 209 -3.29 11.91 -15.12
N PHE A 210 -3.63 10.72 -14.62
CA PHE A 210 -3.25 9.43 -15.19
C PHE A 210 -4.49 8.65 -15.64
N ALA A 211 -4.34 7.90 -16.72
CA ALA A 211 -5.39 7.05 -17.29
C ALA A 211 -4.81 5.74 -17.83
N GLY A 212 -5.64 4.72 -17.96
CA GLY A 212 -5.25 3.41 -18.48
C GLY A 212 -5.39 2.29 -17.45
N PRO A 213 -4.99 1.06 -17.81
CA PRO A 213 -5.09 -0.09 -16.92
C PRO A 213 -4.13 0.02 -15.74
N HIS A 214 -4.26 -0.88 -14.77
CA HIS A 214 -3.20 -1.09 -13.78
C HIS A 214 -1.86 -1.39 -14.48
N PRO A 215 -0.76 -0.68 -14.16
CA PRO A 215 -0.48 0.05 -12.91
C PRO A 215 -0.59 1.59 -12.97
N ALA A 216 -1.55 2.18 -13.70
CA ALA A 216 -1.67 3.64 -13.81
C ALA A 216 -1.87 4.42 -12.48
N GLY A 217 -2.29 3.75 -11.41
CA GLY A 217 -2.44 4.34 -10.07
C GLY A 217 -1.24 4.18 -9.14
N LEU A 218 -0.18 3.47 -9.56
CA LEU A 218 0.98 3.22 -8.69
C LEU A 218 1.92 4.43 -8.62
N ALA A 219 2.47 4.66 -7.43
CA ALA A 219 3.45 5.72 -7.21
C ALA A 219 4.72 5.53 -8.05
N GLY A 220 5.21 4.29 -8.24
CA GLY A 220 6.38 4.03 -9.08
C GLY A 220 6.15 4.45 -10.54
N THR A 221 4.94 4.22 -11.07
CA THR A 221 4.55 4.72 -12.40
C THR A 221 4.52 6.25 -12.42
N HIS A 222 3.94 6.91 -11.41
CA HIS A 222 3.88 8.38 -11.37
C HIS A 222 5.27 9.01 -11.29
N ILE A 223 6.14 8.46 -10.44
CA ILE A 223 7.53 8.90 -10.26
C ILE A 223 8.28 8.82 -11.58
N HIS A 224 8.19 7.68 -12.28
CA HIS A 224 8.90 7.46 -13.53
C HIS A 224 8.59 8.51 -14.61
N PHE A 225 7.32 8.92 -14.73
CA PHE A 225 6.91 9.90 -15.74
C PHE A 225 7.11 11.37 -15.32
N LEU A 226 7.18 11.67 -14.03
CA LEU A 226 7.14 13.05 -13.53
C LEU A 226 8.46 13.51 -12.89
N ASP A 227 9.09 12.66 -12.08
CA ASP A 227 10.32 13.00 -11.34
C ASP A 227 11.14 11.74 -11.02
N PRO A 228 11.68 11.02 -12.04
CA PRO A 228 12.36 9.73 -11.84
C PRO A 228 13.55 9.84 -10.89
N VAL A 229 13.81 8.76 -10.16
CA VAL A 229 14.81 8.68 -9.08
C VAL A 229 16.00 7.80 -9.44
N ASN A 230 17.07 7.96 -8.69
CA ASN A 230 18.29 7.18 -8.83
C ASN A 230 19.01 7.12 -7.47
N ALA A 231 20.26 6.65 -7.44
CA ALA A 231 21.02 6.52 -6.20
C ALA A 231 21.24 7.85 -5.45
N THR A 232 21.26 9.00 -6.13
CA THR A 232 21.55 10.32 -5.52
C THR A 232 20.32 11.21 -5.38
N LYS A 233 19.20 10.86 -6.03
CA LYS A 233 17.95 11.62 -6.00
C LYS A 233 16.83 10.78 -5.42
N SER A 234 16.21 11.29 -4.36
CA SER A 234 15.05 10.65 -3.71
C SER A 234 13.81 11.53 -3.75
N VAL A 235 12.66 10.89 -3.86
CA VAL A 235 11.32 11.49 -3.73
C VAL A 235 10.56 10.75 -2.63
N TRP A 236 9.50 11.34 -2.11
CA TRP A 236 8.62 10.69 -1.13
C TRP A 236 7.24 10.41 -1.72
N THR A 237 6.56 9.42 -1.16
CA THR A 237 5.20 9.03 -1.52
C THR A 237 4.32 9.01 -0.27
N ILE A 238 3.05 9.39 -0.43
CA ILE A 238 2.03 9.35 0.62
C ILE A 238 0.64 9.11 0.01
N GLY A 239 -0.20 8.31 0.68
CA GLY A 239 -1.55 8.03 0.23
C GLY A 239 -2.56 9.12 0.61
N TYR A 240 -3.63 9.27 -0.18
CA TYR A 240 -4.65 10.31 0.03
C TYR A 240 -5.29 10.33 1.42
N GLN A 241 -5.56 9.18 2.05
CA GLN A 241 -6.11 9.16 3.43
C GLN A 241 -5.09 9.60 4.48
N ASP A 242 -3.79 9.38 4.22
CA ASP A 242 -2.76 9.92 5.09
C ASP A 242 -2.62 11.44 4.91
N VAL A 243 -2.84 11.98 3.70
CA VAL A 243 -2.94 13.43 3.50
C VAL A 243 -4.10 14.02 4.31
N ILE A 244 -5.27 13.37 4.32
CA ILE A 244 -6.40 13.76 5.19
C ILE A 244 -5.96 13.74 6.66
N ALA A 245 -5.25 12.69 7.09
CA ALA A 245 -4.74 12.56 8.46
C ALA A 245 -3.78 13.70 8.81
N VAL A 246 -2.92 14.12 7.87
CA VAL A 246 -2.02 15.28 8.05
C VAL A 246 -2.84 16.55 8.24
N GLY A 247 -3.85 16.81 7.39
CA GLY A 247 -4.70 18.00 7.53
C GLY A 247 -5.42 18.06 8.88
N LYS A 248 -5.99 16.93 9.32
CA LYS A 248 -6.64 16.83 10.64
C LYS A 248 -5.67 17.03 11.79
N LEU A 249 -4.48 16.42 11.74
CA LEU A 249 -3.46 16.59 12.77
C LEU A 249 -3.11 18.07 12.96
N PHE A 250 -2.87 18.80 11.86
CA PHE A 250 -2.45 20.20 11.95
C PHE A 250 -3.56 21.17 12.29
N THR A 251 -4.83 20.83 12.04
CA THR A 251 -5.97 21.70 12.38
C THR A 251 -6.55 21.42 13.76
N THR A 252 -6.47 20.18 14.23
CA THR A 252 -7.10 19.74 15.50
C THR A 252 -6.10 19.40 16.59
N GLY A 253 -4.84 19.11 16.24
CA GLY A 253 -3.84 18.61 17.17
C GLY A 253 -4.08 17.15 17.60
N GLN A 254 -4.96 16.43 16.90
CA GLN A 254 -5.34 15.05 17.23
C GLN A 254 -5.03 14.12 16.06
N LEU A 255 -4.62 12.89 16.38
CA LEU A 255 -4.37 11.86 15.36
C LEU A 255 -5.66 11.30 14.81
N TRP A 256 -5.79 11.32 13.48
CA TRP A 256 -6.92 10.69 12.79
C TRP A 256 -6.54 9.29 12.28
N THR A 257 -7.06 8.26 12.96
CA THR A 257 -6.78 6.86 12.65
C THR A 257 -7.92 6.13 11.96
N GLU A 258 -9.04 6.80 11.67
CA GLU A 258 -10.10 6.22 10.84
C GLU A 258 -9.55 5.94 9.43
N ARG A 259 -10.00 4.83 8.84
CA ARG A 259 -9.70 4.41 7.47
C ARG A 259 -10.99 4.04 6.78
N VAL A 260 -11.12 4.39 5.51
CA VAL A 260 -12.15 3.83 4.62
C VAL A 260 -11.49 2.82 3.71
N VAL A 261 -11.84 1.54 3.83
CA VAL A 261 -11.22 0.48 3.02
C VAL A 261 -12.25 -0.22 2.16
N ALA A 262 -11.87 -0.61 0.95
CA ALA A 262 -12.69 -1.52 0.16
C ALA A 262 -12.64 -2.92 0.79
N LEU A 263 -13.78 -3.45 1.21
CA LEU A 263 -13.95 -4.86 1.56
C LEU A 263 -14.56 -5.58 0.36
N ALA A 264 -13.76 -6.40 -0.31
CA ALA A 264 -14.12 -6.86 -1.65
C ALA A 264 -13.54 -8.23 -2.00
N GLY A 265 -14.05 -8.81 -3.09
CA GLY A 265 -13.61 -10.07 -3.66
C GLY A 265 -14.75 -11.10 -3.77
N PRO A 266 -14.51 -12.21 -4.51
CA PRO A 266 -15.57 -13.14 -4.92
C PRO A 266 -16.34 -13.78 -3.75
N VAL A 267 -15.72 -13.86 -2.57
CA VAL A 267 -16.28 -14.50 -1.38
C VAL A 267 -16.86 -13.51 -0.36
N VAL A 268 -16.88 -12.21 -0.65
CA VAL A 268 -17.56 -11.22 0.19
C VAL A 268 -19.05 -11.20 -0.18
N ASP A 269 -19.94 -11.23 0.82
CA ASP A 269 -21.39 -11.26 0.59
C ASP A 269 -21.92 -9.91 0.08
N ALA A 270 -21.46 -8.81 0.67
CA ALA A 270 -21.83 -7.45 0.28
C ALA A 270 -20.58 -6.57 0.08
N PRO A 271 -19.87 -6.70 -1.07
CA PRO A 271 -18.69 -5.90 -1.38
C PRO A 271 -18.99 -4.39 -1.37
N ARG A 272 -18.25 -3.62 -0.56
CA ARG A 272 -18.49 -2.18 -0.36
C ARG A 272 -17.29 -1.48 0.28
N LEU A 273 -17.39 -0.16 0.45
CA LEU A 273 -16.43 0.60 1.25
C LEU A 273 -16.86 0.61 2.72
N VAL A 274 -15.96 0.29 3.63
CA VAL A 274 -16.25 0.23 5.07
C VAL A 274 -15.35 1.16 5.88
N ARG A 275 -15.94 1.93 6.79
CA ARG A 275 -15.20 2.67 7.82
C ARG A 275 -14.64 1.71 8.87
N THR A 276 -13.36 1.82 9.13
CA THR A 276 -12.61 1.05 10.12
C THR A 276 -11.47 1.91 10.69
N ARG A 277 -10.47 1.28 11.32
CA ARG A 277 -9.32 1.94 11.93
C ARG A 277 -8.00 1.45 11.35
N LEU A 278 -6.98 2.29 11.39
CA LEU A 278 -5.60 1.91 11.09
C LEU A 278 -5.16 0.73 11.95
N GLY A 279 -4.60 -0.31 11.32
CA GLY A 279 -4.20 -1.50 12.05
C GLY A 279 -5.36 -2.38 12.51
N ALA A 280 -6.59 -2.16 12.06
CA ALA A 280 -7.77 -2.95 12.44
C ALA A 280 -7.56 -4.46 12.28
N ASN A 281 -8.03 -5.24 13.26
CA ASN A 281 -8.07 -6.69 13.17
C ASN A 281 -9.00 -7.13 12.04
N LEU A 282 -8.42 -7.81 11.05
CA LEU A 282 -9.13 -8.23 9.83
C LEU A 282 -9.98 -9.48 10.04
N GLU A 283 -9.65 -10.34 11.02
CA GLU A 283 -10.52 -11.46 11.40
C GLU A 283 -11.82 -10.93 12.01
N GLU A 284 -11.76 -9.88 12.82
CA GLU A 284 -12.94 -9.22 13.41
C GLU A 284 -13.71 -8.41 12.36
N LEU A 285 -13.00 -7.65 11.52
CA LEU A 285 -13.62 -6.82 10.47
C LEU A 285 -14.39 -7.66 9.44
N THR A 286 -13.88 -8.86 9.11
CA THR A 286 -14.47 -9.76 8.10
C THR A 286 -15.35 -10.86 8.68
N ALA A 287 -15.44 -10.98 10.00
CA ALA A 287 -16.34 -11.95 10.64
C ALA A 287 -17.75 -11.78 10.08
N GLY A 288 -18.38 -12.85 9.62
CA GLY A 288 -19.75 -12.84 9.06
C GLY A 288 -19.99 -11.93 7.85
N GLU A 289 -18.95 -11.43 7.18
CA GLU A 289 -19.04 -10.69 5.90
C GLU A 289 -18.70 -11.58 4.68
N LEU A 290 -18.25 -12.81 4.95
CA LEU A 290 -17.76 -13.74 3.95
C LEU A 290 -18.69 -14.95 3.79
N LYS A 291 -18.84 -15.41 2.55
CA LYS A 291 -19.49 -16.67 2.19
C LYS A 291 -18.87 -17.84 2.95
N ALA A 292 -19.68 -18.84 3.28
CA ALA A 292 -19.21 -20.06 3.93
C ALA A 292 -18.10 -20.76 3.10
N GLY A 293 -17.06 -21.23 3.79
CA GLY A 293 -15.95 -21.95 3.18
C GLY A 293 -14.59 -21.54 3.73
N SER A 294 -13.53 -22.13 3.17
CA SER A 294 -12.15 -21.72 3.47
C SER A 294 -11.80 -20.51 2.62
N ASN A 295 -11.64 -19.36 3.27
CA ASN A 295 -11.36 -18.08 2.62
C ASN A 295 -10.03 -17.52 3.12
N ARG A 296 -9.26 -16.93 2.21
CA ARG A 296 -8.07 -16.14 2.53
C ARG A 296 -8.43 -14.67 2.56
N VAL A 297 -8.19 -14.05 3.70
CA VAL A 297 -8.25 -12.59 3.86
C VAL A 297 -6.87 -12.02 3.57
N ILE A 298 -6.81 -10.97 2.77
CA ILE A 298 -5.59 -10.30 2.34
C ILE A 298 -5.71 -8.83 2.74
N SER A 299 -4.74 -8.34 3.52
CA SER A 299 -4.55 -6.92 3.71
C SER A 299 -3.88 -6.34 2.46
N GLY A 300 -4.55 -5.42 1.76
CA GLY A 300 -4.10 -4.90 0.47
C GLY A 300 -4.74 -5.63 -0.71
N SER A 301 -4.18 -5.37 -1.89
CA SER A 301 -4.70 -5.88 -3.16
C SER A 301 -4.38 -7.36 -3.39
N VAL A 302 -5.09 -7.98 -4.34
CA VAL A 302 -4.77 -9.35 -4.77
C VAL A 302 -3.44 -9.47 -5.52
N PHE A 303 -2.85 -8.36 -5.96
CA PHE A 303 -1.58 -8.34 -6.69
C PHE A 303 -0.36 -8.23 -5.77
N GLY A 304 -0.47 -7.56 -4.62
CA GLY A 304 0.69 -7.30 -3.74
C GLY A 304 0.37 -7.26 -2.25
N GLY A 305 -0.81 -7.73 -1.83
CA GLY A 305 -1.22 -7.72 -0.43
C GLY A 305 -0.61 -8.83 0.43
N ARG A 306 -0.74 -8.68 1.73
CA ARG A 306 -0.29 -9.64 2.75
C ARG A 306 -1.45 -10.52 3.21
N THR A 307 -1.23 -11.83 3.25
CA THR A 307 -2.19 -12.76 3.89
C THR A 307 -2.38 -12.39 5.36
N ALA A 308 -3.61 -12.06 5.74
CA ALA A 308 -3.99 -11.70 7.10
C ALA A 308 -4.24 -12.98 7.91
N ARG A 309 -3.24 -13.40 8.70
CA ARG A 309 -3.33 -14.60 9.53
C ARG A 309 -2.49 -14.48 10.79
N GLY A 310 -3.05 -14.90 11.93
CA GLY A 310 -2.33 -14.96 13.20
C GLY A 310 -1.75 -13.59 13.58
N PRO A 311 -0.45 -13.48 13.92
CA PRO A 311 0.18 -12.20 14.27
C PRO A 311 0.06 -11.10 13.21
N LEU A 312 -0.26 -11.45 11.95
CA LEU A 312 -0.35 -10.53 10.82
C LEU A 312 -1.79 -10.29 10.35
N ALA A 313 -2.79 -10.70 11.14
CA ALA A 313 -4.22 -10.55 10.85
C ALA A 313 -4.74 -9.11 11.01
N PHE A 314 -3.95 -8.12 10.64
CA PHE A 314 -4.25 -6.70 10.84
C PHE A 314 -4.07 -5.91 9.55
N LEU A 315 -4.85 -4.85 9.39
CA LEU A 315 -4.75 -3.93 8.27
C LEU A 315 -3.35 -3.28 8.25
N GLY A 316 -2.60 -3.51 7.18
CA GLY A 316 -1.27 -2.92 7.01
C GLY A 316 -1.31 -1.39 6.89
N ARG A 317 -0.23 -0.73 7.32
CA ARG A 317 -0.10 0.73 7.40
C ARG A 317 -0.48 1.46 6.11
N TYR A 318 -0.12 0.89 4.96
CA TYR A 318 -0.27 1.52 3.64
C TYR A 318 -1.40 0.90 2.80
N HIS A 319 -2.15 -0.06 3.36
CA HIS A 319 -3.21 -0.74 2.61
C HIS A 319 -4.55 -0.02 2.75
N GLN A 320 -5.21 0.21 1.61
CA GLN A 320 -6.52 0.87 1.52
C GLN A 320 -7.65 -0.09 1.08
N GLN A 321 -7.37 -1.39 1.03
CA GLN A 321 -8.36 -2.41 0.72
C GLN A 321 -8.09 -3.71 1.49
N VAL A 322 -9.12 -4.52 1.61
CA VAL A 322 -9.12 -5.87 2.17
C VAL A 322 -9.72 -6.78 1.12
N SER A 323 -8.87 -7.62 0.53
CA SER A 323 -9.29 -8.55 -0.54
C SER A 323 -9.55 -9.93 0.05
N CYS A 324 -10.70 -10.52 -0.25
CA CYS A 324 -11.07 -11.85 0.23
C CYS A 324 -11.24 -12.79 -0.96
N LEU A 325 -10.47 -13.88 -0.98
CA LEU A 325 -10.50 -14.90 -2.02
C LEU A 325 -10.82 -16.25 -1.40
N ARG A 326 -11.37 -17.17 -2.19
CA ARG A 326 -11.46 -18.58 -1.79
C ARG A 326 -10.06 -19.17 -1.70
N GLU A 327 -9.78 -19.90 -0.63
CA GLU A 327 -8.55 -20.67 -0.47
C GLU A 327 -8.60 -21.88 -1.42
N GLY A 328 -7.67 -21.93 -2.38
CA GLY A 328 -7.60 -22.96 -3.41
C GLY A 328 -6.53 -24.00 -3.09
N SER A 329 -6.93 -25.13 -2.49
CA SER A 329 -6.07 -26.31 -2.30
C SER A 329 -6.35 -27.44 -3.30
N ASP A 330 -7.31 -27.24 -4.20
CA ASP A 330 -7.82 -28.30 -5.07
C ASP A 330 -6.81 -28.67 -6.17
N ARG A 331 -6.37 -29.94 -6.17
CA ARG A 331 -5.63 -30.53 -7.30
C ARG A 331 -6.60 -31.00 -8.36
N GLU A 332 -6.80 -30.20 -9.40
CA GLU A 332 -7.65 -30.57 -10.52
C GLU A 332 -7.07 -31.76 -11.32
N MET A 333 -7.86 -32.82 -11.50
CA MET A 333 -7.50 -33.98 -12.32
C MET A 333 -7.30 -33.57 -13.80
N MET A 334 -6.21 -34.04 -14.42
CA MET A 334 -5.80 -33.74 -15.80
C MET A 334 -5.70 -32.23 -16.13
N HIS A 335 -5.10 -31.44 -15.23
CA HIS A 335 -4.97 -29.98 -15.38
C HIS A 335 -4.26 -29.52 -16.68
N TYR A 336 -3.42 -30.36 -17.30
CA TYR A 336 -2.66 -30.06 -18.52
C TYR A 336 -3.46 -30.24 -19.83
N LEU A 337 -4.66 -30.84 -19.78
CA LEU A 337 -5.49 -31.17 -20.95
C LEU A 337 -6.79 -30.33 -21.05
N ARG A 338 -6.88 -29.20 -20.32
CA ARG A 338 -8.12 -28.41 -20.25
C ARG A 338 -8.12 -27.22 -21.21
N ALA A 339 -9.26 -27.02 -21.87
CA ALA A 339 -9.51 -25.88 -22.75
C ALA A 339 -9.64 -24.52 -22.02
N GLY A 340 -9.58 -24.50 -20.68
CA GLY A 340 -9.51 -23.27 -19.88
C GLY A 340 -10.79 -22.43 -19.84
N VAL A 341 -11.97 -23.04 -19.99
CA VAL A 341 -13.27 -22.34 -20.10
C VAL A 341 -13.56 -21.39 -18.93
N ASN A 342 -13.16 -21.75 -17.70
CA ASN A 342 -13.40 -20.94 -16.49
C ASN A 342 -12.11 -20.35 -15.89
N LYS A 343 -11.02 -20.26 -16.68
CA LYS A 343 -9.74 -19.72 -16.21
C LYS A 343 -9.38 -18.49 -17.02
N HIS A 344 -8.81 -17.50 -16.34
CA HIS A 344 -8.21 -16.35 -17.01
C HIS A 344 -6.81 -16.72 -17.53
N SER A 345 -6.48 -16.24 -18.72
CA SER A 345 -5.13 -16.31 -19.28
C SER A 345 -4.81 -15.00 -19.99
N VAL A 346 -3.62 -14.46 -19.70
CA VAL A 346 -3.08 -13.29 -20.39
C VAL A 346 -2.69 -13.63 -21.83
N LEU A 347 -2.27 -14.87 -22.08
CA LEU A 347 -2.03 -15.39 -23.42
C LEU A 347 -3.33 -15.91 -24.05
N ASN A 348 -3.41 -15.91 -25.39
CA ASN A 348 -4.60 -16.30 -26.16
C ASN A 348 -4.76 -17.83 -26.25
N ILE A 349 -4.66 -18.52 -25.13
CA ILE A 349 -4.56 -20.00 -25.07
C ILE A 349 -5.80 -20.67 -24.46
N PHE A 350 -6.69 -19.91 -23.81
CA PHE A 350 -7.91 -20.45 -23.20
C PHE A 350 -9.17 -20.02 -23.95
N VAL A 351 -10.15 -20.93 -24.03
CA VAL A 351 -11.46 -20.71 -24.67
C VAL A 351 -12.22 -19.55 -24.02
N SER A 352 -11.98 -19.28 -22.73
CA SER A 352 -12.55 -18.15 -22.01
C SER A 352 -12.31 -16.80 -22.69
N LYS A 353 -11.25 -16.67 -23.51
CA LYS A 353 -10.95 -15.44 -24.25
C LYS A 353 -12.00 -15.10 -25.32
N LEU A 354 -12.75 -16.09 -25.82
CA LEU A 354 -13.84 -15.84 -26.80
C LEU A 354 -15.02 -15.08 -26.18
N ALA A 355 -15.15 -15.10 -24.84
CA ALA A 355 -16.13 -14.32 -24.09
C ALA A 355 -15.46 -13.07 -23.50
N ALA A 356 -15.19 -12.08 -24.35
CA ALA A 356 -14.64 -10.79 -23.92
C ALA A 356 -15.54 -10.15 -22.85
N GLY A 357 -14.96 -9.77 -21.70
CA GLY A 357 -15.69 -9.17 -20.57
C GLY A 357 -16.17 -10.16 -19.50
N ARG A 358 -15.89 -11.46 -19.63
CA ARG A 358 -16.18 -12.42 -18.57
C ARG A 358 -15.38 -12.12 -17.30
N LEU A 359 -16.06 -12.03 -16.17
CA LEU A 359 -15.45 -11.96 -14.85
C LEU A 359 -15.24 -13.35 -14.25
N PHE A 360 -14.23 -13.49 -13.39
CA PHE A 360 -13.83 -14.75 -12.79
C PHE A 360 -13.78 -14.67 -11.26
N ASP A 361 -14.24 -15.75 -10.61
CA ASP A 361 -14.05 -15.99 -9.19
C ASP A 361 -12.63 -16.51 -8.95
N PHE A 362 -11.66 -15.61 -8.91
CA PHE A 362 -10.27 -15.97 -8.64
C PHE A 362 -10.14 -16.65 -7.26
N THR A 363 -9.22 -17.61 -7.19
CA THR A 363 -8.85 -18.30 -5.94
C THR A 363 -7.35 -18.12 -5.70
N THR A 364 -6.86 -18.57 -4.56
CA THR A 364 -5.43 -18.49 -4.21
C THR A 364 -4.54 -19.51 -4.91
N THR A 365 -5.10 -20.33 -5.82
CA THR A 365 -4.34 -21.38 -6.52
C THR A 365 -3.37 -20.80 -7.55
N THR A 366 -2.14 -21.29 -7.54
CA THR A 366 -1.09 -20.91 -8.50
C THR A 366 -1.29 -21.57 -9.87
N ASN A 367 -2.20 -22.56 -9.99
CA ASN A 367 -2.42 -23.38 -11.17
C ASN A 367 -1.13 -24.04 -11.73
N GLY A 368 -0.17 -24.36 -10.86
CA GLY A 368 1.09 -25.00 -11.26
C GLY A 368 2.20 -24.85 -10.23
N SER A 369 3.33 -25.50 -10.49
CA SER A 369 4.54 -25.45 -9.65
C SER A 369 5.58 -24.46 -10.19
N PRO A 370 6.52 -24.01 -9.35
CA PRO A 370 7.68 -23.22 -9.79
C PRO A 370 8.45 -23.90 -10.91
N ARG A 371 8.90 -23.12 -11.89
CA ARG A 371 9.70 -23.55 -13.05
C ARG A 371 10.54 -22.40 -13.58
N ALA A 372 11.45 -22.69 -14.51
CA ALA A 372 12.30 -21.66 -15.10
C ALA A 372 11.49 -20.52 -15.73
N MET A 373 12.05 -19.30 -15.68
CA MET A 373 11.48 -18.13 -16.31
C MET A 373 11.48 -18.34 -17.84
N VAL A 374 10.33 -18.15 -18.48
CA VAL A 374 10.19 -18.26 -19.94
C VAL A 374 9.84 -16.88 -20.50
N PRO A 375 10.77 -16.19 -21.17
CA PRO A 375 10.55 -14.86 -21.69
C PRO A 375 9.79 -14.91 -23.02
N VAL A 376 8.46 -14.86 -22.96
CA VAL A 376 7.57 -14.94 -24.15
C VAL A 376 6.94 -13.59 -24.52
N GLY A 377 7.49 -12.47 -24.03
CA GLY A 377 6.96 -11.11 -24.31
C GLY A 377 5.81 -10.66 -23.40
N ASN A 378 5.40 -11.48 -22.43
CA ASN A 378 4.31 -11.20 -21.49
C ASN A 378 4.66 -10.09 -20.49
N TYR A 379 5.93 -9.94 -20.12
CA TYR A 379 6.36 -8.91 -19.17
C TYR A 379 6.31 -7.51 -19.79
N GLU A 380 6.71 -7.39 -21.05
CA GLU A 380 6.66 -6.15 -21.84
C GLU A 380 5.23 -5.67 -22.06
N ALA A 381 4.24 -6.56 -22.08
CA ALA A 381 2.84 -6.21 -22.20
C ALA A 381 2.27 -5.52 -20.94
N VAL A 382 2.87 -5.78 -19.77
CA VAL A 382 2.37 -5.27 -18.47
C VAL A 382 3.30 -4.27 -17.79
N MET A 383 4.47 -3.99 -18.36
CA MET A 383 5.43 -2.99 -17.86
C MET A 383 5.30 -1.69 -18.67
N PRO A 384 4.70 -0.62 -18.12
CA PRO A 384 4.57 0.65 -18.83
C PRO A 384 5.78 1.58 -18.70
N LEU A 385 6.71 1.29 -17.80
CA LEU A 385 7.94 2.06 -17.61
C LEU A 385 8.92 1.80 -18.75
N ASP A 386 9.83 2.75 -19.00
CA ASP A 386 10.93 2.64 -19.95
C ASP A 386 12.06 1.78 -19.37
N ILE A 387 11.74 0.51 -19.12
CA ILE A 387 12.61 -0.51 -18.56
C ILE A 387 12.56 -1.73 -19.49
N LEU A 388 13.65 -2.50 -19.53
CA LEU A 388 13.68 -3.80 -20.19
C LEU A 388 13.28 -4.89 -19.16
N PRO A 389 11.98 -5.21 -18.98
CA PRO A 389 11.52 -6.01 -17.84
C PRO A 389 12.09 -7.41 -17.89
N THR A 390 12.11 -8.08 -19.05
CA THR A 390 12.67 -9.44 -19.15
C THR A 390 14.13 -9.49 -18.66
N GLN A 391 14.95 -8.53 -19.04
CA GLN A 391 16.36 -8.44 -18.65
C GLN A 391 16.47 -8.13 -17.17
N LEU A 392 15.73 -7.13 -16.68
CA LEU A 392 15.72 -6.75 -15.28
C LEU A 392 15.33 -7.95 -14.39
N LEU A 393 14.22 -8.61 -14.70
CA LEU A 393 13.72 -9.75 -13.93
C LEU A 393 14.73 -10.91 -13.89
N ARG A 394 15.47 -11.15 -14.99
CA ARG A 394 16.54 -12.16 -15.00
C ARG A 394 17.69 -11.81 -14.05
N TYR A 395 18.15 -10.55 -14.07
CA TYR A 395 19.22 -10.09 -13.18
C TYR A 395 18.79 -10.07 -11.71
N LEU A 396 17.53 -9.71 -11.43
CA LEU A 396 16.94 -9.81 -10.10
C LEU A 396 16.94 -11.26 -9.58
N ILE A 397 16.55 -12.24 -10.41
CA ILE A 397 16.55 -13.67 -10.03
C ILE A 397 17.95 -14.15 -9.63
N VAL A 398 18.98 -13.79 -10.40
CA VAL A 398 20.36 -14.23 -10.12
C VAL A 398 21.06 -13.37 -9.07
N GLY A 399 20.44 -12.26 -8.65
CA GLY A 399 20.97 -11.37 -7.63
C GLY A 399 22.15 -10.50 -8.08
N ASP A 400 22.20 -10.16 -9.38
CA ASP A 400 23.17 -9.22 -9.96
C ASP A 400 22.67 -7.78 -9.74
N THR A 401 23.11 -7.19 -8.63
CA THR A 401 22.68 -5.87 -8.17
C THR A 401 23.22 -4.74 -9.04
N GLU A 402 24.37 -4.91 -9.69
CA GLU A 402 24.97 -3.90 -10.57
C GLU A 402 24.11 -3.74 -11.83
N MET A 403 23.79 -4.86 -12.49
CA MET A 403 22.95 -4.83 -13.68
C MET A 403 21.50 -4.45 -13.37
N ALA A 404 20.96 -4.88 -12.22
CA ALA A 404 19.62 -4.48 -11.79
C ALA A 404 19.51 -2.95 -11.61
N GLN A 405 20.53 -2.30 -11.03
CA GLN A 405 20.56 -0.84 -10.89
C GLN A 405 20.61 -0.13 -12.24
N LYS A 406 21.47 -0.59 -13.18
CA LYS A 406 21.56 -0.04 -14.54
C LYS A 406 20.25 -0.18 -15.32
N LEU A 407 19.43 -1.17 -14.98
CA LEU A 407 18.12 -1.42 -15.58
C LEU A 407 16.95 -0.75 -14.82
N GLY A 408 17.23 0.11 -13.84
CA GLY A 408 16.22 0.96 -13.21
C GLY A 408 15.52 0.37 -11.99
N CYS A 409 16.07 -0.66 -11.33
CA CYS A 409 15.40 -1.28 -10.17
C CYS A 409 15.14 -0.32 -8.99
N LEU A 410 15.89 0.79 -8.91
CA LEU A 410 15.79 1.78 -7.83
C LEU A 410 14.47 2.57 -7.85
N GLU A 411 13.85 2.73 -9.01
CA GLU A 411 12.56 3.41 -9.14
C GLU A 411 11.38 2.53 -8.68
N LEU A 412 11.61 1.23 -8.55
CA LEU A 412 10.58 0.22 -8.35
C LEU A 412 10.39 -0.15 -6.88
N ASP A 413 9.19 -0.62 -6.58
CA ASP A 413 8.82 -1.34 -5.37
C ASP A 413 8.19 -2.69 -5.69
N GLU A 414 7.85 -3.48 -4.67
CA GLU A 414 7.21 -4.79 -4.88
C GLU A 414 5.90 -4.68 -5.69
N GLU A 415 5.12 -3.61 -5.49
CA GLU A 415 3.87 -3.37 -6.21
C GLU A 415 4.09 -3.13 -7.71
N ASP A 416 5.19 -2.49 -8.11
CA ASP A 416 5.48 -2.21 -9.51
C ASP A 416 5.81 -3.47 -10.32
N LEU A 417 6.28 -4.54 -9.65
CA LEU A 417 6.53 -5.85 -10.25
C LEU A 417 5.38 -6.85 -10.06
N ALA A 418 4.28 -6.45 -9.42
CA ALA A 418 3.19 -7.35 -9.08
C ALA A 418 2.50 -7.93 -10.33
N LEU A 419 2.30 -7.13 -11.37
CA LEU A 419 1.80 -7.65 -12.65
C LEU A 419 2.80 -8.58 -13.34
N CYS A 420 4.11 -8.31 -13.25
CA CYS A 420 5.12 -9.22 -13.77
C CYS A 420 5.05 -10.58 -13.07
N THR A 421 4.81 -10.59 -11.75
CA THR A 421 4.57 -11.82 -10.98
C THR A 421 3.31 -12.53 -11.47
N TYR A 422 2.21 -11.80 -11.64
CA TYR A 422 0.93 -12.36 -12.09
C TYR A 422 1.04 -13.05 -13.46
N VAL A 423 1.70 -12.42 -14.43
CA VAL A 423 1.84 -12.98 -15.78
C VAL A 423 2.95 -14.03 -15.89
N CYS A 424 3.75 -14.22 -14.83
CA CYS A 424 4.90 -15.12 -14.86
C CYS A 424 4.49 -16.58 -15.02
N ALA A 425 4.85 -17.17 -16.16
CA ALA A 425 4.68 -18.60 -16.37
C ALA A 425 5.51 -19.43 -15.37
N GLY A 426 6.67 -18.92 -14.95
CA GLY A 426 7.63 -19.55 -14.03
C GLY A 426 7.19 -19.59 -12.56
N LYS A 427 6.14 -18.85 -12.18
CA LYS A 427 5.67 -18.72 -10.78
C LYS A 427 6.75 -18.14 -9.84
N TYR A 428 7.58 -17.24 -10.37
CA TYR A 428 8.45 -16.41 -9.55
C TYR A 428 7.67 -15.29 -8.91
N GLU A 429 7.98 -15.01 -7.64
CA GLU A 429 7.46 -13.88 -6.87
C GLU A 429 8.46 -12.72 -6.96
N TYR A 430 8.29 -11.83 -7.94
CA TYR A 430 9.29 -10.80 -8.23
C TYR A 430 9.34 -9.67 -7.22
N GLY A 431 8.26 -9.38 -6.50
CA GLY A 431 8.24 -8.38 -5.44
C GLY A 431 9.27 -8.70 -4.34
N PRO A 432 9.16 -9.86 -3.64
CA PRO A 432 10.15 -10.28 -2.66
C PRO A 432 11.59 -10.34 -3.21
N ILE A 433 11.77 -10.81 -4.45
CA ILE A 433 13.11 -10.84 -5.09
C ILE A 433 13.66 -9.42 -5.25
N LEU A 434 12.85 -8.46 -5.69
CA LEU A 434 13.25 -7.05 -5.78
C LEU A 434 13.60 -6.50 -4.40
N ARG A 435 12.80 -6.78 -3.36
CA ARG A 435 13.08 -6.34 -2.00
C ARG A 435 14.43 -6.82 -1.49
N ASP A 436 14.75 -8.10 -1.73
CA ASP A 436 16.05 -8.67 -1.35
C ASP A 436 17.20 -7.99 -2.09
N ASN A 437 17.04 -7.70 -3.39
CA ASN A 437 18.04 -6.97 -4.17
C ASN A 437 18.21 -5.52 -3.68
N LEU A 438 17.11 -4.79 -3.44
CA LEU A 438 17.15 -3.43 -2.90
C LEU A 438 17.83 -3.37 -1.53
N ALA A 439 17.53 -4.33 -0.65
CA ALA A 439 18.17 -4.43 0.67
C ALA A 439 19.66 -4.77 0.59
N ARG A 440 20.08 -5.53 -0.42
CA ARG A 440 21.50 -5.79 -0.69
C ARG A 440 22.21 -4.56 -1.23
N ILE A 441 21.62 -3.88 -2.22
CA ILE A 441 22.15 -2.63 -2.80
C ILE A 441 22.42 -1.62 -1.69
N GLU A 442 21.45 -1.38 -0.80
CA GLU A 442 21.59 -0.42 0.30
C GLU A 442 22.65 -0.84 1.35
N LYS A 443 22.93 -2.14 1.48
CA LYS A 443 23.96 -2.63 2.41
C LYS A 443 25.36 -2.56 1.81
N GLU A 444 25.46 -2.76 0.50
CA GLU A 444 26.71 -2.83 -0.26
C GLU A 444 27.16 -1.46 -0.78
N GLY A 445 26.23 -0.48 -0.87
CA GLY A 445 26.45 0.87 -1.41
C GLY A 445 26.15 1.97 -0.41
#